data_AF-C7RG61-F1
#
_entry.id   AF-C7RG61-F1
#
_cell.length_a   1.000
_cell.length_b   1.000
_cell.length_c   1.000
_cell.angle_alpha   90.00
_cell.angle_beta   90.00
_cell.angle_gamma   90.00
#
_symmetry.space_group_name_H-M   'P 1'
#
loop_
_entity.id
_entity.type
_entity.pdbx_description
1 polymer ?
#
loop_
_entity_poly.entity_id
_entity_poly.type
_entity_poly.pdbx_seq_one_letter_code
_entity_poly.pdbx_strand_id
1 'polypeptide(L)' 'MKLFESIKNRWEKFLKNLAKENQKSFGNERLDCCSLNKREYK' A
#
# COMPACT_ATOMS: atom_id res chain seq x y z
N MET A 1 -5.14 1.10 -27.22
CA MET A 1 -6.58 1.47 -27.27
C MET A 1 -6.94 2.22 -26.00
N LYS A 2 -7.76 3.27 -26.07
CA LYS A 2 -8.08 4.18 -24.95
C LYS A 2 -8.61 3.48 -23.68
N LEU A 3 -9.25 2.32 -23.82
CA LEU A 3 -9.77 1.52 -22.70
C LEU A 3 -8.65 0.90 -21.84
N PHE A 4 -7.64 0.29 -22.47
CA PHE A 4 -6.49 -0.30 -21.77
C PHE A 4 -5.69 0.75 -21.00
N GLU A 5 -5.53 1.93 -21.60
CA GLU A 5 -4.84 3.06 -20.99
C GLU A 5 -5.60 3.60 -19.77
N SER A 6 -6.93 3.66 -19.85
CA SER A 6 -7.78 4.06 -18.73
C SER A 6 -7.71 3.08 -17.55
N ILE A 7 -7.68 1.77 -17.84
CA ILE A 7 -7.53 0.72 -16.80
C ILE A 7 -6.15 0.83 -16.16
N LYS A 8 -5.08 0.98 -16.97
CA LYS A 8 -3.71 1.17 -16.49
C LYS A 8 -3.61 2.38 -15.56
N ASN A 9 -4.17 3.52 -15.97
CA ASN A 9 -4.13 4.75 -15.17
C ASN A 9 -4.87 4.60 -13.83
N ARG A 10 -6.01 3.90 -13.81
CA ARG A 10 -6.73 3.59 -12.56
C ARG A 10 -5.92 2.67 -11.65
N TRP A 11 -5.30 1.65 -12.21
CA TRP A 11 -4.45 0.71 -11.48
C TRP A 11 -3.23 1.40 -10.87
N GLU A 12 -2.53 2.25 -11.64
CA GLU A 12 -1.40 3.03 -11.14
C GLU A 12 -1.81 4.00 -10.02
N LYS A 13 -2.98 4.65 -10.15
CA LYS A 13 -3.51 5.50 -9.08
C LYS A 13 -3.84 4.72 -7.83
N PHE A 14 -4.43 3.53 -7.97
CA PHE A 14 -4.70 2.63 -6.85
C PHE A 14 -3.41 2.23 -6.12
N LEU A 15 -2.38 1.78 -6.86
CA LEU A 15 -1.09 1.39 -6.26
C LEU A 15 -0.40 2.56 -5.55
N LYS A 16 -0.45 3.78 -6.11
CA LYS A 16 0.09 4.99 -5.46
C LYS A 16 -0.61 5.29 -4.14
N ASN A 17 -1.94 5.18 -4.11
CA ASN A 17 -2.72 5.39 -2.89
C ASN A 17 -2.42 4.31 -1.85
N LEU A 18 -2.36 3.04 -2.27
CA LEU A 18 -2.02 1.92 -1.39
C LEU A 18 -0.63 2.09 -0.77
N ALA A 19 0.38 2.48 -1.57
CA ALA A 19 1.72 2.74 -1.07
C ALA A 19 1.74 3.89 -0.04
N LYS A 20 0.99 4.97 -0.30
CA LYS A 20 0.88 6.11 0.62
C LYS A 20 0.23 5.72 1.94
N GLU A 21 -0.84 4.94 1.92
CA GLU A 21 -1.48 4.48 3.15
C GLU A 21 -0.61 3.47 3.91
N ASN A 22 0.06 2.54 3.21
CA ASN A 22 1.02 1.64 3.84
C ASN A 22 2.15 2.40 4.54
N GLN A 23 2.70 3.44 3.91
CA GLN A 23 3.74 4.27 4.52
C GLN A 23 3.25 5.01 5.77
N LYS A 24 1.99 5.48 5.78
CA LYS A 24 1.40 6.12 6.97
C LYS A 24 1.18 5.12 8.11
N SER A 25 0.71 3.92 7.80
CA SER A 25 0.36 2.92 8.80
C SER A 25 1.57 2.17 9.36
N PHE A 26 2.60 1.95 8.54
CA PHE A 26 3.71 1.05 8.86
C PHE A 26 5.10 1.69 8.68
N GLY A 27 5.16 2.96 8.27
CA GLY A 27 6.42 3.66 8.04
C GLY A 27 7.17 3.15 6.79
N ASN A 28 8.49 3.28 6.82
CA ASN A 28 9.38 2.80 5.75
C ASN A 28 9.88 1.36 5.99
N GLU A 29 9.39 0.71 7.03
CA GLU A 29 9.83 -0.65 7.37
C GLU A 29 9.20 -1.67 6.43
N ARG A 30 9.88 -2.80 6.25
CA ARG A 30 9.28 -3.93 5.56
C ARG A 30 8.11 -4.44 6.39
N LEU A 31 7.00 -4.68 5.70
CA LEU A 31 5.84 -5.39 6.26
C LEU A 31 6.22 -6.84 6.50
N ASP A 32 6.94 -7.11 7.59
CA ASP A 32 7.19 -8.45 8.08
C ASP A 32 6.12 -8.87 9.10
N CYS A 33 5.90 -10.18 9.19
CA CYS A 33 4.88 -10.75 10.07
C CYS A 33 5.14 -10.41 11.55
N CYS A 34 6.41 -10.20 11.92
CA CYS A 34 6.83 -9.88 13.27
C CYS A 34 6.44 -8.45 13.69
N SER A 35 6.52 -7.48 12.78
CA SER A 35 6.20 -6.07 13.07
C SER A 35 4.72 -5.76 12.89
N LEU A 36 4.04 -6.46 11.98
CA LEU A 36 2.60 -6.34 11.75
C LEU A 36 1.74 -6.86 12.90
N ASN A 37 2.23 -7.85 13.64
CA ASN A 37 1.52 -8.49 14.76
C ASN A 37 2.13 -8.16 16.12
N LYS A 38 2.83 -7.03 16.27
CA LYS A 38 3.15 -6.51 17.60
C LYS A 38 1.84 -6.15 18.28
N ARG A 39 1.23 -7.11 18.98
CA ARG A 39 0.18 -6.85 19.96
C ARG A 39 0.73 -5.72 20.82
N GLU A 40 -0.01 -4.61 20.94
CA GLU A 40 0.22 -3.67 22.03
C GLU A 40 0.01 -4.47 23.31
N TYR A 41 1.08 -5.05 23.85
CA TYR A 41 1.10 -5.57 25.20
C TYR A 41 1.04 -4.33 26.10
N LYS A 42 -0.20 -3.91 26.39
CA LYS A 42 -0.54 -3.04 27.52
C LYS A 42 -0.76 -3.88 28.76
#